data_AF-A0A4R3MQ29-F1
#
_entry.id   AF-A0A4R3MQ29-F1
#
_cell.length_a   1.000
_cell.length_b   1.000
_cell.length_c   1.000
_cell.angle_alpha   90.00
_cell.angle_beta   90.00
_cell.angle_gamma   90.00
#
_symmetry.space_group_name_H-M   'P 1'
#
loop_
_entity.id
_entity.type
_entity.pdbx_description
1 polymer ?
#
loop_
_entity_poly.entity_id
_entity_poly.type
_entity_poly.pdbx_seq_one_letter_code
_entity_poly.pdbx_strand_id
1 'polypeptide(L)' 'MLEYVLIEQDIMEVEVCRRHHHWQSGHYFLGDQVWFGAIELSLPVTAIYARVTNEDLRTADAASSTGD' A
#
# COMPACT_ATOMS: atom_id res chain seq x y z
N MET A 1 10.79 3.20 17.72
CA MET A 1 10.94 3.07 16.26
C MET A 1 10.43 4.35 15.61
N LEU A 2 11.06 4.85 14.53
CA LEU A 2 10.61 6.04 13.80
C LEU A 2 10.52 5.70 12.32
N GLU A 3 9.38 5.99 11.73
CA GLU A 3 9.08 5.74 10.31
C GLU A 3 8.23 6.87 9.74
N TYR A 4 8.49 7.21 8.49
CA TYR A 4 7.63 8.06 7.66
C TYR A 4 6.95 7.18 6.65
N VAL A 5 5.64 7.38 6.50
CA VAL A 5 4.81 6.66 5.54
C VAL A 5 4.22 7.70 4.59
N LEU A 6 4.50 7.54 3.31
CA LEU A 6 3.91 8.32 2.22
C LEU A 6 2.94 7.40 1.47
N ILE A 7 1.71 7.89 1.28
CA ILE A 7 0.66 7.19 0.54
C ILE A 7 0.36 8.05 -0.67
N GLU A 8 0.75 7.57 -1.85
CA GLU A 8 0.46 8.26 -3.11
C GLU A 8 -1.01 8.02 -3.48
N GLN A 9 -1.73 9.07 -3.87
CA GLN A 9 -3.18 8.94 -4.16
C GLN A 9 -3.46 8.56 -5.61
N ASP A 10 -2.62 9.02 -6.53
CA ASP A 10 -2.81 8.83 -7.98
C ASP A 10 -2.26 7.47 -8.47
N ILE A 11 -1.37 6.85 -7.69
CA ILE A 11 -0.77 5.55 -7.97
C ILE A 11 -0.85 4.67 -6.71
N MET A 12 -1.06 3.37 -6.89
CA MET A 12 -1.23 2.39 -5.79
C MET A 12 0.13 2.03 -5.18
N GLU A 13 0.74 3.00 -4.50
CA GLU A 13 2.08 2.91 -3.95
C GLU A 13 2.15 3.50 -2.54
N VAL A 14 2.71 2.71 -1.63
CA VAL A 14 3.05 3.13 -0.27
C VAL A 14 4.56 3.12 -0.13
N GLU A 15 5.14 4.25 0.23
CA GLU A 15 6.56 4.37 0.54
C GLU A 15 6.75 4.44 2.06
N VAL A 16 7.67 3.62 2.59
CA VAL A 16 8.02 3.62 4.01
C VAL A 16 9.51 3.86 4.20
N CYS A 17 9.86 4.97 4.83
CA CYS A 17 11.22 5.36 5.18
C CYS A 17 11.45 5.16 6.68
N ARG A 18 12.46 4.35 7.05
CA ARG A 18 12.71 3.98 8.45
C ARG A 18 14.05 4.50 8.93
N ARG A 19 14.09 5.08 10.14
CA ARG A 19 15.36 5.59 10.72
C ARG A 19 16.43 4.50 10.86
N HIS A 20 16.04 3.29 11.23
CA HIS A 20 16.97 2.16 11.39
C HIS A 20 17.48 1.62 10.05
N HIS A 21 16.84 1.99 8.95
CA HIS A 21 17.24 1.67 7.59
C HIS A 21 17.76 2.91 6.86
N HIS A 22 18.41 3.82 7.60
CA HIS A 22 19.02 5.05 7.08
C HIS A 22 18.08 5.94 6.24
N TRP A 23 16.77 5.89 6.52
CA TRP A 23 15.74 6.59 5.75
C TRP A 23 15.70 6.20 4.26
N GLN A 24 16.21 5.02 3.91
CA GLN A 24 16.05 4.49 2.56
C GLN A 24 14.58 4.15 2.31
N SER A 25 14.09 4.54 1.14
CA SER A 25 12.72 4.30 0.67
C SER A 25 12.47 2.82 0.42
N GLY A 26 11.44 2.29 1.06
CA GLY A 26 10.88 0.98 0.75
C GLY A 26 9.51 1.17 0.09
N HIS A 27 9.36 0.68 -1.13
CA HIS A 27 8.15 0.84 -1.93
C HIS A 27 7.31 -0.44 -1.87
N TYR A 28 6.01 -0.29 -1.66
CA TYR A 28 5.03 -1.37 -1.60
C TYR A 28 3.89 -1.08 -2.56
N PHE A 29 3.52 -2.06 -3.36
CA PHE A 29 2.52 -1.93 -4.42
C PHE A 29 1.29 -2.81 -4.15
N LEU A 30 0.30 -2.73 -5.04
CA LEU A 30 -0.88 -3.59 -4.99
C LEU A 30 -0.46 -5.08 -4.92
N GLY A 31 -0.97 -5.79 -3.91
CA GLY A 31 -0.62 -7.19 -3.62
C GLY A 31 0.40 -7.37 -2.49
N ASP A 32 1.13 -6.31 -2.13
CA ASP A 32 2.10 -6.35 -1.04
C ASP A 32 1.47 -6.19 0.35
N GLN A 33 2.21 -6.64 1.36
CA GLN A 33 1.94 -6.44 2.79
C GLN A 33 2.94 -5.45 3.38
N VAL A 34 2.43 -4.41 4.01
CA VAL A 34 3.23 -3.37 4.66
C VAL A 34 3.25 -3.62 6.16
N TRP A 35 4.46 -3.70 6.72
CA TRP A 35 4.67 -3.75 8.17
C TRP A 35 5.01 -2.36 8.74
N PHE A 36 4.16 -1.87 9.63
CA PHE A 36 4.31 -0.62 10.38
C PHE A 36 4.78 -0.94 11.81
N GLY A 37 6.09 -1.02 12.00
CA GLY A 37 6.63 -1.49 13.29
C GLY A 37 6.56 -0.44 14.41
N ALA A 38 6.22 0.82 14.14
CA ALA A 38 5.97 1.79 15.21
C ALA A 38 4.63 1.55 15.93
N ILE A 39 3.69 0.89 15.24
CA ILE A 39 2.34 0.57 15.74
C ILE A 39 2.04 -0.94 15.73
N GLU A 40 3.06 -1.76 15.46
CA GLU A 40 2.98 -3.22 15.43
C GLU A 40 1.84 -3.77 14.56
N LEU A 41 1.65 -3.17 13.40
CA LEU A 41 0.54 -3.46 12.49
C LEU A 41 1.04 -3.92 11.13
N SER A 42 0.47 -5.01 10.60
CA SER A 42 0.66 -5.45 9.22
C SER A 42 -0.64 -5.26 8.45
N LEU A 43 -0.60 -4.54 7.33
CA LEU A 43 -1.75 -4.36 6.45
C LEU A 43 -1.37 -4.65 4.99
N PRO A 44 -2.22 -5.33 4.22
CA PRO A 44 -2.06 -5.35 2.78
C PRO A 44 -2.29 -3.95 2.22
N VAL A 45 -1.59 -3.60 1.14
CA VAL A 45 -1.74 -2.29 0.47
C VAL A 45 -3.20 -2.02 0.10
N THR A 46 -3.95 -3.05 -0.32
CA THR A 46 -5.39 -2.95 -0.62
C THR A 46 -6.24 -2.44 0.56
N ALA A 47 -5.89 -2.77 1.80
CA ALA A 47 -6.61 -2.30 2.98
C ALA A 47 -6.34 -0.82 3.28
N ILE A 48 -5.15 -0.32 2.94
CA ILE A 48 -4.77 1.09 3.08
C ILE A 48 -5.62 1.96 2.14
N TYR A 49 -5.90 1.46 0.93
CA TYR A 49 -6.71 2.14 -0.07
C TYR A 49 -8.21 1.83 -0.03
N ALA A 50 -8.70 1.04 0.94
CA ALA A 50 -10.08 0.55 0.96
C ALA A 50 -11.19 1.62 0.95
N ARG A 51 -10.88 2.87 1.33
CA ARG A 51 -11.82 4.01 1.28
C ARG A 51 -11.49 5.04 0.21
N VAL A 52 -10.38 4.85 -0.51
CA VAL A 52 -10.03 5.68 -1.65
C VAL A 52 -10.84 5.15 -2.83
N THR A 53 -11.83 5.94 -3.28
CA THR A 53 -12.58 5.61 -4.50
C THR A 53 -11.68 5.94 -5.69
N ASN A 54 -10.66 5.12 -5.93
CA ASN A 54 -9.83 5.26 -7.12
C ASN A 54 -10.49 4.46 -8.25
N GLU A 55 -10.76 5.11 -9.38
CA GLU A 55 -11.45 4.51 -10.53
C GLU A 55 -10.74 3.23 -11.01
N ASP A 56 -9.41 3.15 -10.80
CA ASP A 56 -8.58 1.98 -11.12
C ASP A 56 -8.90 0.71 -10.32
N LEU A 57 -9.35 0.81 -9.07
CA LEU A 57 -9.74 -0.38 -8.29
C LEU A 57 -10.98 -1.07 -8.89
N ARG A 58 -11.84 -0.31 -9.57
CA ARG A 58 -13.01 -0.86 -10.26
C ARG A 58 -12.63 -1.71 -11.49
N THR A 59 -11.48 -1.42 -12.11
CA THR A 59 -11.02 -2.15 -13.29
C THR A 59 -10.38 -3.50 -12.93
N ALA A 60 -9.68 -3.60 -11.78
CA ALA A 60 -9.07 -4.84 -11.32
C ALA A 60 -10.09 -5.93 -10.94
N ASP A 61 -11.21 -5.55 -10.31
CA ASP A 61 -12.30 -6.48 -9.96
C ASP A 61 -13.07 -6.97 -11.21
N ALA A 62 -13.19 -6.15 -12.26
CA ALA A 62 -13.91 -6.49 -13.47
C ALA A 62 -13.18 -7.52 -14.36
N ALA A 63 -11.84 -7.58 -14.31
CA ALA A 63 -11.04 -8.53 -15.08
C ALA A 63 -11.11 -9.98 -14.56
N SER A 64 -11.56 -10.19 -13.31
CA SER A 64 -11.65 -11.52 -12.69
C SER A 64 -12.99 -12.23 -12.91
N SER A 65 -13.92 -11.59 -13.62
CA SER A 65 -15.31 -12.08 -13.78
C SER A 65 -15.69 -12.47 -15.22
N THR A 66 -14.76 -12.41 -16.19
CA THR A 66 -14.99 -12.92 -17.54
C THR A 66 -14.27 -14.26 -17.70
N GLY A 67 -14.92 -15.31 -17.22
CA GLY A 67 -14.39 -16.68 -17.25
C GLY A 67 -15.34 -17.69 -16.63
N ASP A 68 -16.62 -17.69 -17.05
CA ASP A 68 -17.50 -18.86 -17.04
C ASP A 68 -18.33 -18.85 -18.34
#